data_AF-A0A4R9IM51-F1
#
_entry.id   AF-A0A4R9IM51-F1
#
_cell.length_a   1.000
_cell.length_b   1.000
_cell.length_c   1.000
_cell.angle_alpha   90.00
_cell.angle_beta   90.00
_cell.angle_gamma   90.00
#
_symmetry.space_group_name_H-M   'P 1'
#
loop_
_entity.id
_entity.type
_entity.pdbx_description
1 polymer ?
#
loop_
_entity_poly.entity_id
_entity_poly.type
_entity_poly.pdbx_seq_one_letter_code
_entity_poly.pdbx_strand_id
1 'polypeptide(L)'
;MLRFLPILLLLLWECRPVPQTEIYRFDQIVVTKYPMNAPPAFPQSFFPEKAQLLQSSEFKTSHIHTKEASLLLESEESLEMIQKRIETRAAQGDWKLIEKSEKNGEVSYLLEGFIKKSLSIIVSTSGTNTNYIRFYFRKHSSY
;
A
#
# COMPACT_ATOMS: atom_id res chain seq x y z
N MET A 1 66.97 19.20 -21.51
CA MET A 1 65.63 19.50 -20.98
C MET A 1 64.98 18.23 -20.40
N LEU A 2 65.50 17.70 -19.27
CA LEU A 2 65.02 16.43 -18.69
C LEU A 2 64.74 16.50 -17.16
N ARG A 3 64.91 17.67 -16.54
CA ARG A 3 64.89 17.82 -15.07
C ARG A 3 63.50 17.80 -14.44
N PHE A 4 62.43 17.91 -15.24
CA PHE A 4 61.05 17.92 -14.75
C PHE A 4 60.29 16.59 -14.97
N LEU A 5 60.93 15.60 -15.63
CA LEU A 5 60.37 14.27 -15.85
C LEU A 5 59.96 13.54 -14.55
N PRO A 6 60.75 13.57 -13.44
CA PRO A 6 60.35 12.88 -12.22
C PRO A 6 59.16 13.55 -11.52
N ILE A 7 59.00 14.86 -11.67
CA ILE A 7 57.86 15.62 -11.10
C ILE A 7 56.58 15.34 -11.89
N LEU A 8 56.69 15.20 -13.21
CA LEU A 8 55.56 14.82 -14.08
C LEU A 8 55.08 13.38 -13.79
N LEU A 9 56.00 12.46 -13.49
CA LEU A 9 55.66 11.08 -13.10
C LEU A 9 54.94 11.00 -11.75
N LEU A 10 55.26 11.87 -10.79
CA LEU A 10 54.56 11.96 -9.50
C LEU A 10 53.13 12.47 -9.66
N LEU A 11 52.88 13.43 -10.56
CA LEU A 11 51.53 13.95 -10.84
C LEU A 11 50.61 12.91 -11.51
N LEU A 12 51.17 11.99 -12.28
CA LEU A 12 50.41 10.91 -12.93
C LEU A 12 50.08 9.75 -11.97
N TRP A 13 50.71 9.68 -10.80
CA TRP A 13 50.48 8.58 -9.83
C TRP A 13 49.25 8.81 -8.94
N GLU A 14 48.81 10.06 -8.80
CA GLU A 14 47.61 10.47 -8.04
C GLU A 14 46.30 10.32 -8.82
N CYS A 15 46.36 10.01 -10.13
CA CYS A 15 45.16 9.72 -10.94
C CYS A 15 44.67 8.29 -10.70
N ARG A 16 44.26 7.97 -9.46
CA ARG A 16 43.44 6.78 -9.20
C ARG A 16 41.97 7.17 -9.32
N PRO A 17 41.14 6.41 -10.06
CA PRO A 17 39.72 6.68 -10.13
C PRO A 17 39.16 6.60 -8.71
N VAL A 18 38.65 7.73 -8.20
CA VAL A 18 37.98 7.78 -6.91
C VAL A 18 36.71 6.93 -7.06
N PRO A 19 36.55 5.83 -6.31
CA PRO A 19 35.35 5.02 -6.41
C PRO A 19 34.16 5.88 -5.96
N GLN A 20 33.21 6.06 -6.87
CA GLN A 20 31.95 6.73 -6.53
C GLN A 20 31.10 5.79 -5.68
N THR A 21 30.49 6.35 -4.63
CA THR A 21 29.53 5.60 -3.81
C THR A 21 28.26 5.38 -4.61
N GLU A 22 27.98 4.13 -4.95
CA GLU A 22 26.69 3.74 -5.52
C GLU A 22 25.74 3.33 -4.38
N ILE A 23 24.57 3.96 -4.31
CA ILE A 23 23.53 3.65 -3.32
C ILE A 23 22.33 3.06 -4.05
N TYR A 24 22.07 1.79 -3.81
CA TYR A 24 20.89 1.08 -4.29
C TYR A 24 19.86 1.03 -3.17
N ARG A 25 18.67 1.59 -3.39
CA ARG A 25 17.54 1.51 -2.47
C ARG A 25 16.44 0.69 -3.12
N PHE A 26 15.99 -0.33 -2.41
CA PHE A 26 14.85 -1.15 -2.81
C PHE A 26 13.67 -0.77 -1.94
N ASP A 27 12.50 -0.61 -2.57
CA ASP A 27 11.25 -0.33 -1.86
C ASP A 27 10.94 -1.45 -0.86
N GLN A 28 10.48 -1.09 0.34
CA GLN A 28 10.24 -2.06 1.41
C GLN A 28 8.84 -2.66 1.30
N ILE A 29 8.76 -4.00 1.29
CA ILE A 29 7.51 -4.74 1.47
C ILE A 29 7.48 -5.27 2.90
N VAL A 30 6.48 -4.87 3.67
CA VAL A 30 6.21 -5.39 5.01
C VAL A 30 4.97 -6.28 4.94
N VAL A 31 5.08 -7.50 5.48
CA VAL A 31 3.95 -8.42 5.61
C VAL A 31 3.78 -8.75 7.09
N THR A 32 2.55 -8.68 7.58
CA THR A 32 2.24 -8.92 9.00
C THR A 32 1.03 -9.82 9.11
N LYS A 33 1.15 -10.86 9.95
CA LYS A 33 0.04 -11.73 10.33
C LYS A 33 -0.48 -11.28 11.69
N TYR A 34 -1.80 -11.16 11.82
CA TYR A 34 -2.49 -10.61 13.00
C TYR A 34 -1.93 -9.24 13.42
N PRO A 35 -1.96 -8.22 12.53
CA PRO A 35 -1.42 -6.92 12.86
C PRO A 35 -2.23 -6.25 13.98
N MET A 36 -1.55 -5.56 14.90
CA MET A 36 -2.23 -4.79 15.96
C MET A 36 -3.03 -3.61 15.40
N ASN A 37 -2.61 -3.04 14.28
CA ASN A 37 -3.24 -1.90 13.64
C ASN A 37 -3.31 -2.12 12.13
N ALA A 38 -4.36 -1.60 11.49
CA ALA A 38 -4.44 -1.57 10.04
C ALA A 38 -3.38 -0.61 9.45
N PRO A 39 -2.89 -0.88 8.22
CA PRO A 39 -2.05 0.06 7.50
C PRO A 39 -2.67 1.47 7.45
N PRO A 40 -1.89 2.54 7.71
CA PRO A 40 -2.40 3.91 7.76
C PRO A 40 -2.91 4.43 6.41
N ALA A 41 -2.60 3.72 5.32
CA ALA A 41 -3.11 4.02 3.99
C ALA A 41 -4.63 3.81 3.85
N PHE A 42 -5.21 2.95 4.69
CA PHE A 42 -6.64 2.65 4.64
C PHE A 42 -7.47 3.65 5.46
N PRO A 43 -8.57 4.18 4.89
CA PRO A 43 -9.52 4.99 5.64
C PRO A 43 -10.27 4.14 6.66
N GLN A 44 -10.00 4.36 7.96
CA GLN A 44 -10.62 3.59 9.06
C GLN A 44 -12.15 3.67 9.08
N SER A 45 -12.72 4.71 8.48
CA SER A 45 -14.17 4.90 8.37
C SER A 45 -14.90 3.77 7.62
N PHE A 46 -14.19 3.01 6.79
CA PHE A 46 -14.73 1.85 6.07
C PHE A 46 -14.70 0.55 6.89
N PHE A 47 -14.05 0.54 8.05
CA PHE A 47 -13.91 -0.67 8.82
C PHE A 47 -15.16 -0.94 9.68
N PRO A 48 -15.54 -2.23 9.81
CA PRO A 48 -16.45 -2.67 10.86
C PRO A 48 -15.94 -2.25 12.24
N GLU A 49 -16.85 -2.01 13.18
CA GLU A 49 -16.48 -1.60 14.55
C GLU A 49 -15.77 -2.71 15.33
N LYS A 50 -16.13 -3.97 15.04
CA LYS A 50 -15.55 -5.16 15.69
C LYS A 50 -14.96 -6.08 14.63
N ALA A 51 -13.91 -5.61 13.96
CA ALA A 51 -13.14 -6.40 13.01
C ALA A 51 -11.88 -6.97 13.66
N GLN A 52 -11.59 -8.24 13.40
CA GLN A 52 -10.31 -8.85 13.70
C GLN A 52 -9.41 -8.78 12.47
N LEU A 53 -8.21 -8.19 12.63
CA LEU A 53 -7.25 -8.08 11.54
C LEU A 53 -6.46 -9.38 11.42
N LEU A 54 -6.47 -10.00 10.24
CA LEU A 54 -5.86 -11.31 10.02
C LEU A 54 -4.50 -11.20 9.34
N GLN A 55 -4.40 -10.34 8.34
CA GLN A 55 -3.18 -10.17 7.56
C GLN A 55 -3.14 -8.79 6.93
N SER A 56 -1.95 -8.19 6.86
CA SER A 56 -1.72 -6.98 6.08
C SER A 56 -0.41 -7.08 5.30
N SER A 57 -0.36 -6.38 4.17
CA SER A 57 0.89 -6.05 3.50
C SER A 57 0.95 -4.57 3.18
N GLU A 58 2.15 -3.99 3.24
CA GLU A 58 2.41 -2.61 2.84
C GLU A 58 3.66 -2.55 1.97
N PHE A 59 3.53 -1.94 0.81
CA PHE A 59 4.63 -1.59 -0.07
C PHE A 59 4.87 -0.09 0.03
N LYS A 60 6.06 0.29 0.53
CA LYS A 60 6.41 1.66 0.86
C LYS A 60 7.63 2.12 0.06
N THR A 61 7.53 3.31 -0.51
CA THR A 61 8.68 4.01 -1.15
C THR A 61 9.48 4.84 -0.16
N SER A 62 8.91 5.11 1.02
CA SER A 62 9.57 5.75 2.16
C SER A 62 8.78 5.44 3.43
N HIS A 63 9.29 5.86 4.60
CA HIS A 63 8.61 5.66 5.88
C HIS A 63 7.15 6.16 5.91
N ILE A 64 6.82 7.18 5.11
CA ILE A 64 5.51 7.86 5.13
C ILE A 64 4.66 7.63 3.87
N HIS A 65 5.21 6.96 2.84
CA HIS A 65 4.55 6.84 1.54
C HIS A 65 4.27 5.38 1.18
N THR A 66 3.06 4.95 1.50
CA THR A 66 2.51 3.67 1.03
C THR A 66 2.07 3.79 -0.42
N LYS A 67 2.68 2.99 -1.30
CA LYS A 67 2.35 2.87 -2.72
C LYS A 67 1.22 1.87 -2.92
N GLU A 68 1.32 0.71 -2.27
CA GLU A 68 0.31 -0.35 -2.30
C GLU A 68 0.15 -0.93 -0.89
N ALA A 69 -1.06 -1.34 -0.55
CA ALA A 69 -1.32 -2.07 0.68
C ALA A 69 -2.46 -3.06 0.48
N SER A 70 -2.41 -4.17 1.22
CA SER A 70 -3.52 -5.09 1.36
C SER A 70 -3.84 -5.29 2.84
N LEU A 71 -5.12 -5.51 3.14
CA LEU A 71 -5.59 -5.87 4.47
C LEU A 71 -6.71 -6.89 4.34
N LEU A 72 -6.58 -7.99 5.06
CA LEU A 72 -7.62 -8.97 5.28
C LEU A 72 -8.09 -8.86 6.73
N LEU A 73 -9.40 -8.69 6.90
CA LEU A 73 -10.04 -8.71 8.20
C LEU A 73 -11.28 -9.62 8.18
N GLU A 74 -11.68 -10.04 9.35
CA GLU A 74 -12.93 -10.77 9.59
C GLU A 74 -13.84 -9.99 10.52
N SER A 75 -15.16 -10.10 10.30
CA SER A 75 -16.18 -9.42 11.09
C SER A 75 -17.43 -10.29 11.22
N GLU A 76 -18.06 -10.23 12.38
CA GLU A 76 -19.38 -10.81 12.65
C GLU A 76 -20.53 -9.85 12.28
N GLU A 77 -20.22 -8.61 11.86
CA GLU A 77 -21.22 -7.66 11.37
C GLU A 77 -21.92 -8.22 10.11
N SER A 78 -23.24 -8.02 9.99
CA SER A 78 -24.00 -8.57 8.86
C SER A 78 -23.52 -7.98 7.53
N LEU A 79 -23.70 -8.74 6.45
CA LEU A 79 -23.30 -8.30 5.12
C LEU A 79 -23.96 -6.96 4.75
N GLU A 80 -25.25 -6.80 5.04
CA GLU A 80 -26.02 -5.59 4.75
C GLU A 80 -25.45 -4.37 5.49
N MET A 81 -25.03 -4.56 6.73
CA MET A 81 -24.43 -3.50 7.56
C MET A 81 -23.05 -3.09 7.02
N ILE A 82 -22.23 -4.06 6.61
CA ILE A 82 -20.94 -3.80 5.95
C ILE A 82 -21.14 -3.03 4.65
N GLN A 83 -22.06 -3.49 3.78
CA GLN A 83 -22.36 -2.83 2.51
C GLN A 83 -22.85 -1.40 2.74
N LYS A 84 -23.82 -1.21 3.65
CA LYS A 84 -24.36 0.10 4.00
C LYS A 84 -23.26 1.05 4.50
N ARG A 85 -22.31 0.55 5.31
CA ARG A 85 -21.17 1.35 5.78
C ARG A 85 -20.31 1.82 4.62
N ILE A 86 -19.91 0.91 3.72
CA ILE A 86 -19.09 1.23 2.54
C ILE A 86 -19.78 2.28 1.66
N GLU A 87 -21.05 2.07 1.34
CA GLU A 87 -21.83 2.95 0.48
C GLU A 87 -22.06 4.32 1.10
N THR A 88 -22.36 4.37 2.41
CA THR A 88 -22.52 5.63 3.14
C THR A 88 -21.22 6.43 3.14
N ARG A 89 -20.07 5.78 3.31
CA ARG A 89 -18.76 6.46 3.24
C ARG A 89 -18.41 6.90 1.83
N ALA A 90 -18.76 6.12 0.82
CA ALA A 90 -18.57 6.54 -0.56
C ALA A 90 -19.40 7.78 -0.92
N ALA A 91 -20.61 7.90 -0.34
CA ALA A 91 -21.49 9.05 -0.53
C ALA A 91 -21.00 10.36 0.15
N GLN A 92 -20.00 10.29 1.04
CA GLN A 92 -19.44 11.48 1.72
C GLN A 92 -18.46 12.27 0.85
N GLY A 93 -18.04 11.75 -0.31
CA GLY A 93 -17.28 12.49 -1.32
C GLY A 93 -15.76 12.30 -1.29
N ASP A 94 -15.19 11.77 -0.20
CA ASP A 94 -13.73 11.51 -0.10
C ASP A 94 -13.27 10.34 -0.98
N TRP A 95 -14.19 9.39 -1.22
CA TRP A 95 -13.97 8.18 -1.99
C TRP A 95 -15.16 7.96 -2.92
N LYS A 96 -15.00 8.27 -4.19
CA LYS A 96 -16.05 8.11 -5.20
C LYS A 96 -16.21 6.63 -5.56
N LEU A 97 -17.42 6.10 -5.43
CA LEU A 97 -17.74 4.76 -5.95
C LEU A 97 -17.69 4.77 -7.49
N ILE A 98 -16.84 3.91 -8.06
CA ILE A 98 -16.68 3.73 -9.51
C ILE A 98 -17.47 2.52 -9.99
N GLU A 99 -17.37 1.41 -9.26
CA GLU A 99 -18.01 0.16 -9.62
C GLU A 99 -18.44 -0.59 -8.36
N LYS A 100 -19.62 -1.20 -8.41
CA LYS A 100 -20.09 -2.22 -7.49
C LYS A 100 -20.47 -3.43 -8.31
N SER A 101 -19.96 -4.60 -7.96
CA SER A 101 -20.36 -5.85 -8.60
C SER A 101 -20.57 -6.96 -7.57
N GLU A 102 -21.49 -7.86 -7.87
CA GLU A 102 -21.81 -9.01 -7.05
C GLU A 102 -21.68 -10.27 -7.89
N LYS A 103 -20.80 -11.18 -7.47
CA LYS A 103 -20.54 -12.42 -8.19
C LYS A 103 -20.11 -13.52 -7.23
N ASN A 104 -20.67 -14.71 -7.37
CA ASN A 104 -20.28 -15.91 -6.61
C ASN A 104 -20.33 -15.73 -5.07
N GLY A 105 -21.28 -14.94 -4.55
CA GLY A 105 -21.37 -14.65 -3.11
C GLY A 105 -20.32 -13.67 -2.58
N GLU A 106 -19.60 -12.98 -3.48
CA GLU A 106 -18.73 -11.86 -3.14
C GLU A 106 -19.31 -10.55 -3.67
N VAL A 107 -19.25 -9.51 -2.84
CA VAL A 107 -19.59 -8.15 -3.22
C VAL A 107 -18.31 -7.34 -3.30
N SER A 108 -18.01 -6.80 -4.48
CA SER A 108 -16.82 -5.99 -4.71
C SER A 108 -17.17 -4.54 -4.96
N TYR A 109 -16.33 -3.65 -4.44
CA TYR A 109 -16.41 -2.21 -4.59
C TYR A 109 -15.08 -1.72 -5.14
N LEU A 110 -15.14 -0.87 -6.15
CA LEU A 110 -14.01 -0.10 -6.64
C LEU A 110 -14.27 1.37 -6.36
N LEU A 111 -13.40 2.00 -5.60
CA LEU A 111 -13.49 3.40 -5.22
C LEU A 111 -12.25 4.18 -5.70
N GLU A 112 -12.48 5.41 -6.11
CA GLU A 112 -11.44 6.38 -6.45
C GLU A 112 -11.39 7.49 -5.41
N GLY A 113 -10.23 7.69 -4.81
CA GLY A 113 -9.96 8.79 -3.87
C GLY A 113 -9.07 9.85 -4.50
N PHE A 114 -8.98 11.00 -3.83
CA PHE A 114 -8.13 12.11 -4.28
C PHE A 114 -6.66 11.69 -4.50
N ILE A 115 -6.00 12.38 -5.45
CA ILE A 115 -4.58 12.17 -5.78
C ILE A 115 -4.33 10.76 -6.31
N LYS A 116 -5.16 10.33 -7.27
CA LYS A 116 -5.04 9.05 -8.00
C LYS A 116 -4.93 7.83 -7.07
N LYS A 117 -5.68 7.85 -5.96
CA LYS A 117 -5.79 6.70 -5.05
C LYS A 117 -6.94 5.82 -5.52
N SER A 118 -6.72 4.52 -5.52
CA SER A 118 -7.75 3.52 -5.76
C SER A 118 -7.86 2.61 -4.55
N LEU A 119 -9.08 2.32 -4.15
CA LEU A 119 -9.40 1.39 -3.08
C LEU A 119 -10.36 0.35 -3.62
N SER A 120 -9.98 -0.91 -3.56
CA SER A 120 -10.89 -2.04 -3.80
C SER A 120 -11.25 -2.67 -2.46
N ILE A 121 -12.54 -2.94 -2.27
CA ILE A 121 -13.06 -3.62 -1.08
C ILE A 121 -13.85 -4.82 -1.57
N ILE A 122 -13.48 -6.02 -1.14
CA ILE A 122 -14.17 -7.26 -1.47
C ILE A 122 -14.70 -7.85 -0.18
N VAL A 123 -16.01 -8.10 -0.13
CA VAL A 123 -16.70 -8.71 1.00
C VAL A 123 -17.14 -10.11 0.57
N SER A 124 -16.67 -11.13 1.27
CA SER A 124 -17.01 -12.53 1.03
C SER A 124 -17.71 -13.10 2.25
N THR A 125 -18.88 -13.70 2.04
CA THR A 125 -19.60 -14.40 3.11
C THR A 125 -19.04 -15.80 3.29
N SER A 126 -18.63 -16.17 4.50
CA SER A 126 -18.43 -17.58 4.86
C SER A 126 -19.74 -18.12 5.44
N GLY A 127 -20.06 -19.40 5.19
CA GLY A 127 -21.27 -20.06 5.70
C GLY A 127 -21.40 -20.15 7.23
N THR A 128 -20.49 -19.52 7.98
CA THR A 128 -20.36 -19.53 9.43
C THR A 128 -20.73 -18.21 10.11
N ASN A 129 -21.62 -17.40 9.53
CA ASN A 129 -21.98 -16.05 10.02
C ASN A 129 -20.79 -15.08 10.14
N THR A 130 -19.69 -15.37 9.45
CA THR A 130 -18.48 -14.53 9.46
C THR A 130 -18.24 -13.99 8.07
N ASN A 131 -17.98 -12.69 7.99
CA ASN A 131 -17.68 -11.99 6.76
C ASN A 131 -16.18 -11.71 6.69
N TYR A 132 -15.56 -12.07 5.58
CA TYR A 132 -14.19 -11.70 5.27
C TYR A 132 -14.20 -10.45 4.40
N ILE A 133 -13.41 -9.45 4.80
CA ILE A 133 -13.27 -8.21 4.05
C ILE A 133 -11.82 -8.05 3.63
N ARG A 134 -11.59 -7.96 2.33
CA ARG A 134 -10.29 -7.69 1.72
C ARG A 134 -10.26 -6.27 1.20
N PHE A 135 -9.30 -5.49 1.68
CA PHE A 135 -9.01 -4.16 1.19
C PHE A 135 -7.72 -4.21 0.35
N TYR A 136 -7.75 -3.56 -0.80
CA TYR A 136 -6.59 -3.32 -1.63
C TYR A 136 -6.49 -1.82 -1.91
N PHE A 137 -5.42 -1.20 -1.43
CA PHE A 137 -5.12 0.19 -1.67
C PHE A 137 -3.98 0.30 -2.66
N ARG A 138 -4.12 1.22 -3.61
CA ARG A 138 -3.04 1.60 -4.51
C ARG A 138 -3.05 3.11 -4.73
N LYS A 139 -1.88 3.73 -4.63
CA LYS A 139 -1.66 5.11 -5.01
C LYS A 139 -0.88 5.14 -6.31
N HIS A 140 -1.50 5.63 -7.39
CA HIS A 140 -0.77 5.85 -8.63
C HIS A 140 0.16 7.04 -8.45
N SER A 141 1.41 6.72 -8.21
CA SER A 141 2.52 7.67 -8.18
C SER A 141 3.16 7.70 -9.56
N SER A 142 3.32 8.90 -10.13
CA SER A 142 4.06 9.13 -11.37
C SER A 142 5.57 9.36 -11.15
N TYR A 143 6.08 9.13 -9.94
CA TYR A 143 7.52 9.15 -9.67
C TYR A 143 8.26 8.07 -10.47
#